data_AF-A0A7W7Q0Q8-F1
#
_entry.id   AF-A0A7W7Q0Q8-F1
#
_cell.length_a   1.000
_cell.length_b   1.000
_cell.length_c   1.000
_cell.angle_alpha   90.00
_cell.angle_beta   90.00
_cell.angle_gamma   90.00
#
_symmetry.space_group_name_H-M   'P 1'
#
loop_
_entity.id
_entity.type
_entity.pdbx_description
1 polymer ?
#
loop_
_entity_poly.entity_id
_entity_poly.type
_entity_poly.pdbx_seq_one_letter_code
_entity_poly.pdbx_strand_id
1 'polypeptide(L)'
;MNDRLTSQGVSALFTLMAVAREIDNTELEEVTGIRITGDVRRRLNELGLVHSTRTGNKPYVHDLTDDGWVRCRYELKAQRPTRPGYYGYAFFAVLNGIDRYLDRERRELADVFQPDVDGGADLETQIRHAYRKIASKPGDWVHLAKLRPLLNGASKEDVDGVLKTLGRKQEVTLAPNPDRKAVQADDRAAAVLIGGDENHLISIEES
;
A
#
# COMPACT_ATOMS: atom_id res chain seq x y z
N MET A 1 -2.05 -28.98 21.22
CA MET A 1 -3.30 -29.16 20.46
C MET A 1 -2.99 -28.88 19.01
N ASN A 2 -3.28 -29.80 18.08
CA ASN A 2 -2.79 -29.71 16.70
C ASN A 2 -3.71 -28.78 15.87
N ASP A 3 -3.68 -27.47 16.17
CA ASP A 3 -4.42 -26.42 15.45
C ASP A 3 -3.72 -26.06 14.11
N ARG A 4 -3.54 -27.07 13.26
CA ARG A 4 -3.00 -26.88 11.92
C ARG A 4 -4.03 -26.12 11.08
N LEU A 5 -3.67 -24.92 10.63
CA LEU A 5 -4.51 -24.16 9.71
C LEU A 5 -4.60 -24.87 8.36
N THR A 6 -5.74 -24.70 7.69
CA THR A 6 -5.89 -25.11 6.29
C THR A 6 -5.03 -24.22 5.40
N SER A 7 -4.75 -24.66 4.17
CA SER A 7 -4.03 -23.82 3.21
C SER A 7 -4.73 -22.48 2.98
N GLN A 8 -6.07 -22.46 2.96
CA GLN A 8 -6.86 -21.22 2.85
C GLN A 8 -6.70 -20.32 4.08
N GLY A 9 -6.63 -20.88 5.29
CA GLY A 9 -6.38 -20.12 6.50
C GLY A 9 -4.98 -19.51 6.52
N VAL A 10 -3.95 -20.27 6.12
CA VAL A 10 -2.57 -19.75 6.00
C VAL A 10 -2.49 -18.67 4.93
N SER A 11 -3.11 -18.89 3.76
CA SER A 11 -3.17 -17.87 2.71
C SER A 11 -3.82 -16.58 3.21
N ALA A 12 -4.97 -16.66 3.88
CA ALA A 12 -5.65 -15.49 4.44
C ALA A 12 -4.75 -14.71 5.42
N LEU A 13 -4.04 -15.41 6.33
CA LEU A 13 -3.10 -14.75 7.26
C LEU A 13 -1.95 -14.05 6.54
N PHE A 14 -1.30 -14.73 5.58
CA PHE A 14 -0.19 -14.14 4.83
C PHE A 14 -0.63 -12.97 3.94
N THR A 15 -1.84 -13.02 3.40
CA THR A 15 -2.40 -11.92 2.62
C THR A 15 -2.66 -10.71 3.51
N LEU A 16 -3.30 -10.88 4.68
CA LEU A 16 -3.51 -9.79 5.63
C LEU A 16 -2.19 -9.26 6.19
N MET A 17 -1.19 -10.11 6.39
CA MET A 17 0.17 -9.70 6.78
C MET A 17 0.82 -8.85 5.70
N ALA A 18 0.70 -9.25 4.43
CA ALA A 18 1.28 -8.50 3.32
C ALA A 18 0.65 -7.12 3.15
N VAL A 19 -0.67 -7.00 3.38
CA VAL A 19 -1.40 -5.72 3.33
C VAL A 19 -1.20 -4.89 4.61
N ALA A 20 -1.06 -5.54 5.76
CA ALA A 20 -0.75 -4.96 7.06
C ALA A 20 -1.68 -3.83 7.54
N ARG A 21 -2.94 -3.81 7.12
CA ARG A 21 -4.00 -2.90 7.60
C ARG A 21 -5.37 -3.55 7.55
N GLU A 22 -6.34 -2.90 8.21
CA GLU A 22 -7.75 -3.23 8.07
C GLU A 22 -8.20 -3.10 6.60
N ILE A 23 -8.83 -4.15 6.07
CA ILE A 23 -9.21 -4.26 4.65
C ILE A 23 -10.47 -5.10 4.47
N ASP A 24 -11.32 -4.76 3.50
CA ASP A 24 -12.49 -5.57 3.14
C ASP A 24 -12.20 -6.58 2.01
N ASN A 25 -13.13 -7.52 1.80
CA ASN A 25 -12.98 -8.57 0.79
C ASN A 25 -13.04 -8.10 -0.67
N THR A 26 -13.49 -6.87 -0.95
CA THR A 26 -13.43 -6.30 -2.31
C THR A 26 -12.00 -5.87 -2.56
N GLU A 27 -11.46 -5.02 -1.68
CA GLU A 27 -10.12 -4.48 -1.80
C GLU A 27 -9.04 -5.58 -1.69
N LEU A 28 -9.22 -6.55 -0.79
CA LEU A 28 -8.29 -7.69 -0.64
C LEU A 28 -8.18 -8.53 -1.93
N GLU A 29 -9.31 -8.73 -2.63
CA GLU A 29 -9.33 -9.45 -3.90
C GLU A 29 -8.62 -8.67 -5.00
N GLU A 30 -8.80 -7.35 -5.03
CA GLU A 30 -8.13 -6.47 -6.01
C GLU A 30 -6.61 -6.48 -5.84
N VAL A 31 -6.11 -6.39 -4.60
CA VAL A 31 -4.67 -6.29 -4.33
C VAL A 31 -3.97 -7.66 -4.43
N THR A 32 -4.64 -8.75 -4.02
CA THR A 32 -3.95 -10.04 -3.85
C THR A 32 -4.61 -11.22 -4.56
N GLY A 33 -5.79 -11.03 -5.16
CA GLY A 33 -6.59 -12.09 -5.76
C GLY A 33 -7.19 -13.09 -4.78
N ILE A 34 -7.23 -12.78 -3.47
CA ILE A 34 -7.70 -13.69 -2.42
C ILE A 34 -8.86 -13.06 -1.66
N ARG A 35 -9.85 -13.90 -1.32
CA ARG A 35 -10.96 -13.53 -0.44
C ARG A 35 -10.99 -14.39 0.81
N ILE A 36 -11.38 -13.77 1.93
CA ILE A 36 -11.62 -14.45 3.19
C ILE A 36 -13.10 -14.81 3.28
N THR A 37 -13.42 -16.07 2.99
CA THR A 37 -14.80 -16.58 3.01
C THR A 37 -15.34 -16.72 4.44
N GLY A 38 -16.66 -16.94 4.57
CA GLY A 38 -17.33 -17.00 5.87
C GLY A 38 -16.79 -18.06 6.84
N ASP A 39 -16.44 -19.25 6.34
CA ASP A 39 -15.92 -20.34 7.18
C ASP A 39 -14.49 -20.06 7.65
N VAL A 40 -13.63 -19.63 6.73
CA VAL A 40 -12.24 -19.24 7.05
C VAL A 40 -12.25 -18.07 8.03
N ARG A 41 -13.03 -17.03 7.75
CA ARG A 41 -13.20 -15.87 8.64
C ARG A 41 -13.61 -16.31 10.04
N ARG A 42 -14.67 -17.11 10.19
CA ARG A 42 -15.16 -17.56 11.51
C ARG A 42 -14.08 -18.30 12.28
N ARG A 43 -13.39 -19.25 11.62
CA ARG A 43 -12.32 -20.01 12.26
C ARG A 43 -11.14 -19.13 12.70
N LEU A 44 -10.74 -18.16 11.88
CA LEU A 44 -9.65 -17.24 12.24
C LEU A 44 -10.03 -16.30 13.39
N ASN A 45 -11.29 -15.86 13.47
CA ASN A 45 -11.79 -15.10 14.63
C ASN A 45 -11.85 -15.96 15.90
N GLU A 46 -12.34 -17.20 15.80
CA GLU A 46 -12.40 -18.14 16.94
C GLU A 46 -11.01 -18.43 17.53
N LEU A 47 -9.99 -18.47 16.68
CA LEU A 47 -8.60 -18.64 17.08
C LEU A 47 -7.93 -17.34 17.56
N GLY A 48 -8.64 -16.21 17.51
CA GLY A 48 -8.11 -14.90 17.90
C GLY A 48 -7.03 -14.35 16.96
N LEU A 49 -6.88 -14.89 15.76
CA LEU A 49 -5.80 -14.54 14.81
C LEU A 49 -6.17 -13.38 13.87
N VAL A 50 -7.46 -13.17 13.65
CA VAL A 50 -8.00 -12.10 12.80
C VAL A 50 -9.15 -11.46 13.54
N HIS A 51 -9.20 -10.14 13.54
CA HIS A 51 -10.36 -9.39 13.97
C HIS A 51 -11.21 -9.04 12.75
N SER A 52 -12.47 -9.45 12.73
CA SER A 52 -13.40 -9.09 11.65
C SER A 52 -14.61 -8.33 12.15
N THR A 53 -14.76 -7.08 11.72
CA THR A 53 -15.90 -6.23 12.10
C THR A 53 -16.79 -5.94 10.91
N ARG A 54 -18.03 -5.52 11.20
CA ARG A 54 -18.98 -5.07 10.18
C ARG A 54 -19.88 -3.99 10.77
N THR A 55 -20.08 -2.92 10.03
CA THR A 55 -21.01 -1.84 10.42
C THR A 55 -22.25 -1.84 9.53
N GLY A 56 -23.41 -2.13 10.11
CA GLY A 56 -24.68 -2.19 9.39
C GLY A 56 -24.65 -3.20 8.24
N ASN A 57 -24.93 -2.71 7.02
CA ASN A 57 -24.94 -3.53 5.80
C ASN A 57 -23.64 -3.44 4.98
N LYS A 58 -22.59 -2.83 5.52
CA LYS A 58 -21.27 -2.78 4.85
C LYS A 58 -20.64 -4.20 4.80
N PRO A 59 -19.68 -4.45 3.90
CA PRO A 59 -18.86 -5.67 3.94
C PRO A 59 -18.14 -5.83 5.30
N TYR A 60 -17.72 -7.06 5.59
CA TYR A 60 -16.78 -7.26 6.69
C TYR A 60 -15.42 -6.66 6.32
N VAL A 61 -14.80 -6.00 7.29
CA VAL A 61 -13.39 -5.63 7.26
C VAL A 61 -12.61 -6.60 8.14
N HIS A 62 -11.35 -6.82 7.79
CA HIS A 62 -10.47 -7.81 8.40
C HIS A 62 -9.14 -7.16 8.75
N ASP A 63 -8.65 -7.44 9.95
CA ASP A 63 -7.32 -7.01 10.40
C ASP A 63 -6.63 -8.16 11.15
N LEU A 64 -5.30 -8.20 11.11
CA LEU A 64 -4.53 -9.14 11.93
C LEU A 64 -4.53 -8.67 13.38
N THR A 65 -4.70 -9.62 14.29
CA THR A 65 -4.39 -9.38 15.70
C THR A 65 -2.90 -9.58 15.96
N ASP A 66 -2.40 -9.19 17.13
CA ASP A 66 -1.03 -9.50 17.57
C ASP A 66 -0.74 -11.01 17.52
N ASP A 67 -1.68 -11.85 17.96
CA ASP A 67 -1.57 -13.31 17.88
C ASP A 67 -1.57 -13.79 16.41
N GLY A 68 -2.28 -13.10 15.53
CA GLY A 68 -2.22 -13.28 14.09
C GLY A 68 -0.82 -13.07 13.52
N TRP A 69 -0.16 -11.98 13.90
CA TRP A 69 1.22 -11.68 13.51
C TRP A 69 2.21 -12.74 14.01
N VAL A 70 2.10 -13.14 15.29
CA VAL A 70 2.89 -14.22 15.87
C VAL A 70 2.66 -15.53 15.10
N ARG A 71 1.40 -15.81 14.73
CA ARG A 71 1.07 -16.99 13.95
C ARG A 71 1.66 -16.94 12.54
N CYS A 72 1.64 -15.80 11.86
CA CYS A 72 2.32 -15.64 10.57
C CYS A 72 3.81 -16.00 10.68
N ARG A 73 4.49 -15.58 11.74
CA ARG A 73 5.90 -15.93 11.98
C ARG A 73 6.10 -17.43 12.15
N TYR A 74 5.20 -18.09 12.87
CA TYR A 74 5.22 -19.55 13.00
C TYR A 74 5.04 -20.25 11.65
N GLU A 75 4.14 -19.77 10.80
CA GLU A 75 3.88 -20.37 9.48
C GLU A 75 5.06 -20.20 8.50
N LEU A 76 5.94 -19.20 8.67
CA LEU A 76 7.19 -19.11 7.89
C LEU A 76 8.11 -20.33 8.12
N LYS A 77 8.09 -20.88 9.34
CA LYS A 77 8.86 -22.06 9.77
C LYS A 77 8.12 -23.38 9.49
N ALA A 78 6.87 -23.33 9.01
CA ALA A 78 6.02 -24.51 8.93
C ALA A 78 6.59 -25.57 7.97
N GLN A 79 6.31 -26.84 8.30
CA GLN A 79 6.71 -27.95 7.44
C GLN A 79 6.02 -27.86 6.07
N ARG A 80 6.86 -27.96 5.04
CA ARG A 80 6.41 -28.04 3.65
C ARG A 80 5.47 -29.23 3.44
N PRO A 81 4.43 -29.10 2.59
CA PRO A 81 3.64 -30.24 2.14
C PRO A 81 4.54 -31.31 1.49
N THR A 82 4.10 -32.57 1.51
CA THR A 82 4.88 -33.71 0.98
C THR A 82 5.17 -33.61 -0.53
N ARG A 83 4.36 -32.86 -1.29
CA ARG A 83 4.53 -32.65 -2.74
C ARG A 83 4.09 -31.23 -3.15
N PRO A 84 4.87 -30.18 -2.84
CA PRO A 84 4.44 -28.80 -3.03
C PRO A 84 4.63 -28.28 -4.47
N GLY A 85 5.24 -29.08 -5.35
CA GLY A 85 5.64 -28.66 -6.71
C GLY A 85 6.83 -27.70 -6.71
N TYR A 86 7.35 -27.34 -7.88
CA TYR A 86 8.55 -26.51 -8.02
C TYR A 86 8.40 -25.12 -7.38
N TYR A 87 7.31 -24.41 -7.67
CA TYR A 87 7.02 -23.11 -7.06
C TYR A 87 6.85 -23.22 -5.55
N GLY A 88 6.20 -24.28 -5.06
CA GLY A 88 6.07 -24.50 -3.63
C GLY A 88 7.42 -24.74 -2.94
N TYR A 89 8.34 -25.50 -3.56
CA TYR A 89 9.69 -25.65 -3.01
C TYR A 89 10.44 -24.32 -2.90
N ALA A 90 10.40 -23.51 -3.96
CA ALA A 90 11.04 -22.19 -3.98
C ALA A 90 10.41 -21.25 -2.94
N PHE A 91 9.07 -21.20 -2.89
CA PHE A 91 8.32 -20.36 -1.95
C PHE A 91 8.71 -20.65 -0.51
N PHE A 92 8.63 -21.91 -0.07
CA PHE A 92 9.00 -22.25 1.31
C PHE A 92 10.50 -22.03 1.60
N ALA A 93 11.39 -22.17 0.61
CA ALA A 93 12.80 -21.84 0.81
C ALA A 93 12.99 -20.33 1.06
N VAL A 94 12.25 -19.48 0.35
CA VAL A 94 12.22 -18.02 0.58
C VAL A 94 11.67 -17.69 1.96
N LEU A 95 10.53 -18.28 2.38
CA LEU A 95 9.95 -18.04 3.71
C LEU A 95 10.92 -18.39 4.84
N ASN A 96 11.58 -19.55 4.75
CA ASN A 96 12.61 -19.95 5.72
C ASN A 96 13.84 -19.01 5.69
N GLY A 97 14.16 -18.44 4.52
CA GLY A 97 15.20 -17.43 4.38
C GLY A 97 14.87 -16.13 5.11
N ILE A 98 13.65 -15.62 4.92
CA ILE A 98 13.14 -14.41 5.58
C ILE A 98 13.14 -14.61 7.10
N ASP A 99 12.64 -15.75 7.57
CA ASP A 99 12.60 -16.06 8.99
C ASP A 99 14.00 -16.05 9.63
N ARG A 100 14.99 -16.69 8.99
CA ARG A 100 16.37 -16.66 9.48
C ARG A 100 16.96 -15.24 9.51
N TYR A 101 16.62 -14.41 8.52
CA TYR A 101 17.05 -13.02 8.50
C TYR A 101 16.46 -12.24 9.68
N LEU A 102 15.15 -12.33 9.88
CA LEU A 102 14.46 -11.66 10.98
C LEU A 102 15.02 -12.10 12.36
N ASP A 103 15.26 -13.41 12.54
CA ASP A 103 15.89 -13.94 13.77
C ASP A 103 17.30 -13.37 13.97
N ARG A 104 18.11 -13.28 12.91
CA ARG A 104 19.48 -12.76 12.98
C ARG A 104 19.52 -11.26 13.30
N GLU A 105 18.65 -10.47 12.68
CA GLU A 105 18.59 -9.02 12.87
C GLU A 105 17.72 -8.58 14.06
N ARG A 106 17.10 -9.54 14.78
CA ARG A 106 16.15 -9.28 15.88
C ARG A 106 15.01 -8.34 15.46
N ARG A 107 14.44 -8.61 14.29
CA ARG A 107 13.32 -7.87 13.71
C ARG A 107 12.03 -8.68 13.80
N GLU A 108 10.93 -7.95 13.94
CA GLU A 108 9.58 -8.51 13.88
C GLU A 108 9.00 -8.42 12.47
N LEU A 109 7.93 -9.18 12.20
CA LEU A 109 7.26 -9.10 10.89
C LEU A 109 6.66 -7.70 10.64
N ALA A 110 6.16 -7.04 11.67
CA ALA A 110 5.63 -5.68 11.59
C ALA A 110 6.70 -4.62 11.26
N ASP A 111 8.00 -4.94 11.41
CA ASP A 111 9.08 -4.05 10.97
C ASP A 111 9.28 -4.10 9.44
N VAL A 112 8.84 -5.19 8.80
CA VAL A 112 9.02 -5.45 7.36
C VAL A 112 7.73 -5.21 6.59
N PHE A 113 6.63 -5.73 7.11
CA PHE A 113 5.30 -5.55 6.56
C PHE A 113 4.62 -4.44 7.34
N GLN A 114 4.67 -3.27 6.74
CA GLN A 114 3.86 -2.14 7.18
C GLN A 114 2.69 -2.02 6.22
N PRO A 115 1.57 -1.40 6.64
CA PRO A 115 0.60 -0.96 5.68
C PRO A 115 1.36 -0.31 4.55
N ASP A 116 1.03 -0.68 3.33
CA ASP A 116 1.16 0.28 2.26
C ASP A 116 0.35 1.50 2.72
N VAL A 117 1.03 2.43 3.39
CA VAL A 117 0.70 3.86 3.38
C VAL A 117 0.68 4.38 1.93
N ASP A 118 1.04 3.50 0.99
CA ASP A 118 1.25 3.56 -0.44
C ASP A 118 -0.01 3.55 -1.29
N GLY A 119 -1.08 4.20 -0.79
CA GLY A 119 -1.66 5.24 -1.63
C GLY A 119 -0.70 6.44 -1.78
N GLY A 120 0.31 6.55 -0.91
CA GLY A 120 1.34 7.60 -0.86
C GLY A 120 2.63 7.30 -1.63
N ALA A 121 3.36 6.20 -1.36
CA ALA A 121 4.61 5.93 -2.09
C ALA A 121 4.41 5.33 -3.50
N ASP A 122 3.34 4.57 -3.75
CA ASP A 122 2.96 4.21 -5.12
C ASP A 122 2.54 5.47 -5.89
N LEU A 123 1.69 6.31 -5.31
CA LEU A 123 1.30 7.58 -5.94
C LEU A 123 2.48 8.54 -6.07
N GLU A 124 3.42 8.57 -5.13
CA GLU A 124 4.68 9.30 -5.27
C GLU A 124 5.46 8.79 -6.47
N THR A 125 5.62 7.47 -6.60
CA THR A 125 6.29 6.84 -7.73
C THR A 125 5.59 7.16 -9.05
N GLN A 126 4.26 7.12 -9.06
CA GLN A 126 3.42 7.52 -10.19
C GLN A 126 3.56 9.02 -10.51
N ILE A 127 3.59 9.90 -9.51
CA ILE A 127 3.82 11.34 -9.65
C ILE A 127 5.19 11.59 -10.28
N ARG A 128 6.26 10.96 -9.77
CA ARG A 128 7.61 11.10 -10.32
C ARG A 128 7.69 10.58 -11.76
N HIS A 129 7.05 9.45 -12.06
CA HIS A 129 7.01 8.89 -13.40
C HIS A 129 6.18 9.75 -14.38
N ALA A 130 5.01 10.23 -13.95
CA ALA A 130 4.18 11.16 -14.71
C ALA A 130 4.92 12.48 -14.98
N TYR A 131 5.63 13.00 -13.98
CA TYR A 131 6.47 14.18 -14.11
C TYR A 131 7.55 13.96 -15.18
N ARG A 132 8.33 12.87 -15.11
CA ARG A 132 9.38 12.56 -16.12
C ARG A 132 8.85 12.39 -17.55
N LYS A 133 7.57 12.00 -17.71
CA LYS A 133 6.93 11.92 -19.03
C LYS A 133 6.60 13.28 -19.63
N ILE A 134 6.35 14.29 -18.78
CA ILE A 134 5.92 15.62 -19.21
C ILE A 134 7.10 16.62 -19.22
N ALA A 135 7.96 16.55 -18.22
CA ALA A 135 9.15 17.37 -18.09
C ALA A 135 10.15 17.04 -19.21
N SER A 136 10.79 18.06 -19.78
CA SER A 136 11.81 17.85 -20.81
C SER A 136 13.18 17.55 -20.20
N LYS A 137 13.42 18.09 -19.00
CA LYS A 137 14.59 17.82 -18.15
C LYS A 137 14.19 17.91 -16.65
N PRO A 138 15.00 17.34 -15.75
CA PRO A 138 14.83 17.56 -14.30
C PRO A 138 14.81 19.06 -13.97
N GLY A 139 14.00 19.44 -12.98
CA GLY A 139 13.82 20.83 -12.56
C GLY A 139 12.84 21.66 -13.40
N ASP A 140 12.34 21.14 -14.54
CA ASP A 140 11.35 21.85 -15.35
C ASP A 140 10.00 22.02 -14.62
N TRP A 141 9.33 23.15 -14.87
CA TRP A 141 7.99 23.41 -14.34
C TRP A 141 6.92 22.70 -15.17
N VAL A 142 6.15 21.83 -14.52
CA VAL A 142 5.04 21.08 -15.12
C VAL A 142 3.71 21.53 -14.51
N HIS A 143 2.69 21.71 -15.34
CA HIS A 143 1.33 22.00 -14.87
C HIS A 143 0.69 20.79 -14.20
N LEU A 144 0.14 20.99 -12.99
CA LEU A 144 -0.59 19.95 -12.27
C LEU A 144 -1.82 19.46 -13.05
N ALA A 145 -2.46 20.32 -13.84
CA ALA A 145 -3.57 19.96 -14.71
C ALA A 145 -3.18 18.92 -15.79
N LYS A 146 -1.90 18.91 -16.22
CA LYS A 146 -1.39 17.91 -17.17
C LYS A 146 -0.88 16.65 -16.47
N LEU A 147 -0.43 16.77 -15.22
CA LEU A 147 0.10 15.64 -14.45
C LEU A 147 -1.01 14.75 -13.90
N ARG A 148 -2.07 15.32 -13.33
CA ARG A 148 -3.16 14.55 -12.66
C ARG A 148 -3.82 13.49 -13.54
N PRO A 149 -4.13 13.74 -14.82
CA PRO A 149 -4.73 12.70 -15.68
C PRO A 149 -3.86 11.46 -15.87
N LEU A 150 -2.55 11.54 -15.61
CA LEU A 150 -1.62 10.41 -15.73
C LEU A 150 -1.54 9.55 -14.46
N LEU A 151 -2.23 9.91 -13.39
CA LEU A 151 -2.21 9.22 -12.09
C LEU A 151 -3.34 8.19 -11.94
N ASN A 152 -3.76 7.58 -13.05
CA ASN A 152 -4.70 6.45 -13.10
C ASN A 152 -6.02 6.62 -12.31
N GLY A 153 -6.51 7.86 -12.17
CA GLY A 153 -7.77 8.13 -11.46
C GLY A 153 -7.65 8.30 -9.94
N ALA A 154 -6.44 8.47 -9.40
CA ALA A 154 -6.22 8.82 -7.99
C ALA A 154 -7.04 10.05 -7.57
N SER A 155 -7.56 10.02 -6.33
CA SER A 155 -8.40 11.11 -5.80
C SER A 155 -7.61 12.42 -5.70
N LYS A 156 -8.31 13.55 -5.75
CA LYS A 156 -7.66 14.87 -5.62
C LYS A 156 -7.00 15.00 -4.25
N GLU A 157 -7.70 14.55 -3.21
CA GLU A 157 -7.29 14.62 -1.82
C GLU A 157 -6.00 13.83 -1.56
N ASP A 158 -5.87 12.63 -2.14
CA ASP A 158 -4.69 11.78 -1.97
C ASP A 158 -3.47 12.38 -2.67
N VAL A 159 -3.63 12.82 -3.92
CA VAL A 159 -2.57 13.51 -4.68
C VAL A 159 -2.11 14.77 -3.94
N ASP A 160 -3.04 15.56 -3.40
CA ASP A 160 -2.72 16.76 -2.62
C ASP A 160 -1.95 16.41 -1.35
N GLY A 161 -2.37 15.36 -0.65
CA GLY A 161 -1.71 14.86 0.56
C GLY A 161 -0.25 14.47 0.30
N VAL A 162 -0.01 13.73 -0.78
CA VAL A 162 1.33 13.31 -1.20
C VAL A 162 2.19 14.51 -1.60
N LEU A 163 1.69 15.39 -2.48
CA LEU A 163 2.44 16.57 -2.94
C LEU A 163 2.79 17.52 -1.79
N LYS A 164 1.90 17.71 -0.81
CA LYS A 164 2.19 18.47 0.40
C LYS A 164 3.28 17.81 1.25
N THR A 165 3.26 16.49 1.36
CA THR A 165 4.26 15.73 2.10
C THR A 165 5.64 15.86 1.44
N LEU A 166 5.72 15.69 0.12
CA LEU A 166 6.95 15.85 -0.65
C LEU A 166 7.49 17.28 -0.59
N GLY A 167 6.61 18.28 -0.66
CA GLY A 167 7.00 19.69 -0.52
C GLY A 167 7.58 19.99 0.86
N ARG A 168 7.01 19.41 1.94
CA ARG A 168 7.57 19.54 3.30
C ARG A 168 8.95 18.90 3.43
N LYS A 169 9.19 17.78 2.75
CA LYS A 169 10.49 17.10 2.70
C LYS A 169 11.50 17.77 1.76
N GLN A 170 11.10 18.84 1.06
CA GLN A 170 11.90 19.55 0.05
C GLN A 170 12.31 18.67 -1.15
N GLU A 171 11.52 17.64 -1.46
CA GLU A 171 11.78 16.73 -2.58
C GLU A 171 11.08 17.19 -3.87
N VAL A 172 10.05 18.03 -3.75
CA VAL A 172 9.38 18.68 -4.88
C VAL A 172 9.14 20.16 -4.55
N THR A 173 9.19 21.00 -5.58
CA THR A 173 8.84 22.42 -5.45
C THR A 173 7.48 22.66 -6.09
N LEU A 174 6.59 23.32 -5.34
CA LEU A 174 5.27 23.74 -5.80
C LEU A 174 5.24 25.26 -5.91
N ALA A 175 4.69 25.76 -7.01
CA ALA A 175 4.64 27.20 -7.25
C ALA A 175 3.30 27.64 -7.86
N PRO A 176 2.84 28.87 -7.59
CA PRO A 176 1.79 29.50 -8.37
C PRO A 176 2.25 29.70 -9.81
N ASN A 177 1.32 29.72 -10.76
CA ASN A 177 1.65 30.10 -12.13
C ASN A 177 2.01 31.61 -12.17
N PRO A 178 3.21 32.00 -12.63
CA PRO A 178 3.60 33.40 -12.73
C PRO A 178 2.74 34.19 -13.73
N ASP A 179 2.22 33.54 -14.78
CA ASP A 179 1.26 34.17 -15.70
C ASP A 179 -0.17 33.92 -15.22
N ARG A 180 -0.63 34.77 -14.29
CA ARG A 180 -1.99 34.68 -13.72
C ARG A 180 -3.11 34.81 -14.77
N LYS A 181 -2.84 35.43 -15.93
CA LYS A 181 -3.83 35.56 -17.02
C LYS A 181 -3.98 34.26 -17.81
N ALA A 182 -2.98 33.38 -17.76
CA ALA A 182 -2.97 32.08 -18.41
C ALA A 182 -3.59 30.96 -17.57
N VAL A 183 -3.93 31.21 -16.29
CA VAL A 183 -4.56 30.21 -15.40
C VAL A 183 -5.98 29.91 -15.85
N GLN A 184 -6.20 28.69 -16.36
CA GLN A 184 -7.49 28.23 -16.84
C GLN A 184 -8.32 27.60 -15.71
N ALA A 185 -9.58 27.27 -16.02
CA ALA A 185 -10.46 26.59 -15.05
C ALA A 185 -9.87 25.24 -14.61
N ASP A 186 -9.25 24.50 -15.53
CA ASP A 186 -8.63 23.21 -15.25
C ASP A 186 -7.39 23.34 -14.36
N ASP A 187 -6.60 24.41 -14.54
CA ASP A 187 -5.47 24.71 -13.66
C ASP A 187 -5.94 24.98 -12.23
N ARG A 188 -7.01 25.76 -12.06
CA ARG A 188 -7.61 26.02 -10.73
C ARG A 188 -8.17 24.75 -10.09
N ALA A 189 -8.84 23.92 -10.88
CA ALA A 189 -9.38 22.64 -10.39
C ALA A 189 -8.25 21.69 -9.94
N ALA A 190 -7.10 21.73 -10.61
CA ALA A 190 -5.93 20.91 -10.32
C ALA A 190 -4.99 21.48 -9.25
N ALA A 191 -5.22 22.71 -8.78
CA ALA A 191 -4.32 23.41 -7.87
C ALA A 191 -4.20 22.73 -6.50
N VAL A 192 -3.00 22.84 -5.91
CA VAL A 192 -2.69 22.37 -4.55
C VAL A 192 -2.57 23.58 -3.62
N LEU A 193 -3.39 23.59 -2.57
CA LEU A 193 -3.42 24.66 -1.58
C LEU A 193 -2.32 24.47 -0.52
N ILE A 194 -1.41 25.44 -0.43
CA ILE A 194 -0.35 25.48 0.60
C ILE A 194 -0.37 26.87 1.24
N GLY A 195 -0.58 26.94 2.56
CA GLY A 195 -0.52 28.21 3.28
C GLY A 195 -1.54 29.27 2.83
N GLY A 196 -2.60 28.87 2.10
CA GLY A 196 -3.59 29.78 1.52
C GLY A 196 -3.33 30.13 0.04
N ASP A 197 -2.19 29.74 -0.52
CA ASP A 197 -1.86 29.97 -1.93
C ASP A 197 -2.21 28.75 -2.80
N GLU A 198 -2.78 29.03 -3.97
CA GLU A 198 -3.05 28.03 -5.02
C GLU A 198 -1.80 27.79 -5.85
N ASN A 199 -1.21 26.60 -5.71
CA ASN A 199 -0.05 26.19 -6.48
C ASN A 199 -0.50 25.38 -7.70
N HIS A 200 0.03 25.74 -8.86
CA HIS A 200 -0.41 25.21 -10.15
C HIS A 200 0.70 24.42 -10.87
N LEU A 201 1.95 24.66 -10.47
CA LEU A 201 3.14 24.10 -11.07
C LEU A 201 3.88 23.22 -10.06
N ILE A 202 4.49 22.16 -10.57
CA ILE A 202 5.40 21.27 -9.86
C ILE A 202 6.73 21.21 -10.58
N SER A 203 7.82 21.18 -9.82
CA SER A 203 9.17 20.88 -10.28
C SER A 203 9.79 19.81 -9.37
N ILE A 204 10.52 18.87 -9.96
CA ILE A 204 11.23 17.80 -9.26
C ILE A 204 12.68 17.81 -9.76
N GLU A 205 13.61 18.07 -8.85
CA GLU A 205 15.04 17.98 -9.12
C GLU A 205 15.48 16.50 -9.12
N GLU A 206 16.55 16.19 -9.85
CA GLU A 206 17.13 14.84 -9.83
C GLU A 206 17.88 14.65 -8.49
N SER A 207 17.51 13.60 -7.74
CA SER A 207 18.19 13.20 -6.49
C SER A 207 19.44 12.37 -6.76
#